data_AF-A0A537CE39-F1
#
_entry.id   AF-A0A537CE39-F1
#
_cell.length_a   1.000
_cell.length_b   1.000
_cell.length_c   1.000
_cell.angle_alpha   90.00
_cell.angle_beta   90.00
_cell.angle_gamma   90.00
#
_symmetry.space_group_name_H-M   'P 1'
#
loop_
_entity.id
_entity.type
_entity.pdbx_description
1 polymer ?
#
loop_
_entity_poly.entity_id
_entity_poly.type
_entity_poly.pdbx_seq_one_letter_code
_entity_poly.pdbx_strand_id
1 'polypeptide(L)'
;MAHISREIEGRRDILATRIFRRTKTFVSDELWSALDSIVKHHQDPAVRRRTFSDLEQKLLEALGAEGSIRTDRLRKKLRLEGKENNSKFHRSLSNLECYALIVGVEDPHPEKHLHANVWQTWDGRTGNEIKRASLSYPEALAKFLEKTIEACVLARGDQIRKWFKWDADMETAKETLLKEERIVKAGSFVLTTRILNS
;
A
#
# COMPACT_ATOMS: atom_id res chain seq x y z
N MET A 1 -13.52 16.39 -9.08
CA MET A 1 -12.36 15.64 -8.56
C MET A 1 -12.61 15.14 -7.13
N ALA A 2 -12.90 16.00 -6.14
CA ALA A 2 -13.10 15.58 -4.74
C ALA A 2 -14.31 14.64 -4.50
N HIS A 3 -15.43 14.84 -5.21
CA HIS A 3 -16.63 13.99 -5.05
C HIS A 3 -16.41 12.53 -5.47
N ILE A 4 -15.73 12.31 -6.61
CA ILE A 4 -15.44 10.97 -7.14
C ILE A 4 -14.49 10.20 -6.21
N SER A 5 -13.51 10.89 -5.59
CA SER A 5 -12.60 10.25 -4.63
C SER A 5 -13.37 9.69 -3.43
N ARG A 6 -14.31 10.46 -2.86
CA ARG A 6 -15.10 10.01 -1.69
C ARG A 6 -15.99 8.81 -2.00
N GLU A 7 -16.66 8.83 -3.15
CA GLU A 7 -17.52 7.72 -3.58
C GLU A 7 -16.72 6.42 -3.80
N ILE A 8 -15.46 6.52 -4.21
CA ILE A 8 -14.59 5.37 -4.47
C ILE A 8 -13.84 4.92 -3.20
N GLU A 9 -13.36 5.84 -2.37
CA GLU A 9 -12.56 5.53 -1.17
C GLU A 9 -13.33 4.70 -0.12
N GLY A 10 -14.64 4.91 -0.03
CA GLY A 10 -15.51 4.18 0.90
C GLY A 10 -16.03 2.83 0.39
N ARG A 11 -15.78 2.49 -0.89
CA ARG A 11 -16.25 1.23 -1.47
C ARG A 11 -15.57 0.04 -0.86
N ARG A 12 -16.33 -1.03 -0.59
CA ARG A 12 -15.77 -2.24 0.03
C ARG A 12 -14.77 -2.95 -0.87
N ASP A 13 -15.01 -3.00 -2.17
CA ASP A 13 -14.19 -3.68 -3.19
C ASP A 13 -12.97 -2.87 -3.66
N ILE A 14 -12.77 -1.67 -3.13
CA ILE A 14 -11.66 -0.79 -3.51
C ILE A 14 -10.87 -0.37 -2.28
N LEU A 15 -9.56 -0.46 -2.38
CA LEU A 15 -8.64 0.04 -1.40
C LEU A 15 -7.97 1.32 -1.90
N ALA A 16 -8.21 2.43 -1.21
CA ALA A 16 -7.46 3.65 -1.45
C ALA A 16 -6.21 3.67 -0.56
N THR A 17 -5.03 3.50 -1.14
CA THR A 17 -3.76 3.39 -0.42
C THR A 17 -2.62 4.08 -1.18
N ARG A 18 -1.47 4.30 -0.54
CA ARG A 18 -0.29 4.94 -1.15
C ARG A 18 0.78 3.92 -1.57
N ILE A 19 0.34 2.76 -2.08
CA ILE A 19 1.25 1.66 -2.45
C ILE A 19 2.28 2.10 -3.50
N PHE A 20 1.86 2.90 -4.48
CA PHE A 20 2.78 3.64 -5.34
C PHE A 20 3.33 4.84 -4.57
N ARG A 21 4.65 4.98 -4.56
CA ARG A 21 5.33 6.08 -3.86
C ARG A 21 4.68 7.41 -4.25
N ARG A 22 4.31 8.21 -3.24
CA ARG A 22 3.85 9.60 -3.35
C ARG A 22 2.46 9.81 -3.97
N THR A 23 1.73 8.75 -4.32
CA THR A 23 0.42 8.88 -4.98
C THR A 23 -0.63 8.03 -4.26
N LYS A 24 -1.84 8.56 -4.08
CA LYS A 24 -2.99 7.78 -3.62
C LYS A 24 -3.49 6.96 -4.82
N THR A 25 -3.60 5.65 -4.65
CA THR A 25 -3.96 4.69 -5.67
C THR A 25 -5.15 3.86 -5.20
N PHE A 26 -6.05 3.59 -6.13
CA PHE A 26 -7.17 2.68 -5.93
C PHE A 26 -6.77 1.28 -6.39
N VAL A 27 -6.85 0.32 -5.47
CA VAL A 27 -6.49 -1.08 -5.72
C VAL A 27 -7.74 -1.92 -5.59
N SER A 28 -8.11 -2.60 -6.70
CA SER A 28 -9.21 -3.55 -6.75
C SER A 28 -8.97 -4.75 -5.82
N ASP A 29 -10.05 -5.32 -5.29
CA ASP A 29 -10.06 -6.54 -4.46
C ASP A 29 -9.41 -7.75 -5.13
N GLU A 30 -9.42 -7.81 -6.46
CA GLU A 30 -8.70 -8.82 -7.26
C GLU A 30 -7.21 -8.91 -6.95
N LEU A 31 -6.58 -7.82 -6.52
CA LEU A 31 -5.16 -7.76 -6.16
C LEU A 31 -4.91 -7.92 -4.66
N TRP A 32 -5.95 -7.90 -3.83
CA TRP A 32 -5.78 -7.91 -2.37
C TRP A 32 -5.12 -9.17 -1.87
N SER A 33 -5.33 -10.33 -2.50
CA SER A 33 -4.69 -11.57 -2.04
C SER A 33 -3.17 -11.56 -2.24
N ALA A 34 -2.69 -10.93 -3.33
CA ALA A 34 -1.26 -10.73 -3.55
C ALA A 34 -0.73 -9.67 -2.57
N LEU A 35 -1.46 -8.58 -2.41
CA LEU A 35 -1.08 -7.52 -1.47
C LEU A 35 -1.06 -8.02 -0.01
N ASP A 36 -1.98 -8.89 0.40
CA ASP A 36 -2.06 -9.47 1.73
C ASP A 36 -0.79 -10.25 2.10
N SER A 37 -0.26 -11.03 1.16
CA SER A 37 0.98 -11.79 1.37
C SER A 37 2.18 -10.86 1.53
N ILE A 38 2.19 -9.74 0.80
CA ILE A 38 3.20 -8.67 0.91
C ILE A 38 3.07 -7.94 2.25
N VAL A 39 1.85 -7.59 2.66
CA VAL A 39 1.56 -6.93 3.94
C VAL A 39 1.97 -7.81 5.11
N LYS A 40 1.59 -9.09 5.10
CA LYS A 40 1.93 -10.07 6.15
C LYS A 40 3.43 -10.24 6.32
N HIS A 41 4.19 -10.24 5.22
CA HIS A 41 5.65 -10.23 5.30
C HIS A 41 6.17 -9.03 6.13
N HIS A 42 5.60 -7.84 5.93
CA HIS A 42 5.98 -6.63 6.66
C HIS A 42 5.36 -6.51 8.06
N GLN A 43 4.33 -7.29 8.36
CA GLN A 43 3.76 -7.43 9.71
C GLN A 43 4.60 -8.36 10.60
N ASP A 44 5.37 -9.29 10.01
CA ASP A 44 6.26 -10.19 10.74
C ASP A 44 7.15 -9.40 11.73
N PRO A 45 7.21 -9.77 13.02
CA PRO A 45 7.94 -8.99 14.01
C PRO A 45 9.43 -8.79 13.70
N ALA A 46 10.10 -9.76 13.09
CA ALA A 46 11.52 -9.67 12.76
C ALA A 46 11.75 -8.72 11.59
N VAL A 47 10.87 -8.74 10.58
CA VAL A 47 10.91 -7.78 9.46
C VAL A 47 10.52 -6.38 9.94
N ARG A 48 9.38 -6.27 10.62
CA ARG A 48 8.81 -5.00 11.09
C ARG A 48 9.80 -4.18 11.93
N ARG A 49 10.51 -4.81 12.87
CA ARG A 49 11.49 -4.13 13.74
C ARG A 49 12.72 -3.60 12.99
N ARG A 50 13.06 -4.20 11.84
CA ARG A 50 14.18 -3.76 10.99
C ARG A 50 13.75 -2.66 10.01
N THR A 51 12.49 -2.66 9.61
CA THR A 51 11.95 -1.77 8.57
C THR A 51 11.40 -0.46 9.12
N PHE A 52 10.77 -0.48 10.30
CA PHE A 52 9.99 0.65 10.81
C PHE A 52 10.59 1.25 12.09
N SER A 53 10.59 2.58 12.14
CA SER A 53 10.99 3.36 13.30
C SER A 53 10.09 3.12 14.51
N ASP A 54 10.58 3.47 15.72
CA ASP A 54 9.79 3.35 16.96
C ASP A 54 8.45 4.09 16.90
N LEU A 55 8.41 5.24 16.22
CA LEU A 55 7.15 6.00 16.04
C LEU A 55 6.16 5.22 15.17
N GLU A 56 6.63 4.62 14.08
CA GLU A 56 5.80 3.80 13.19
C GLU A 56 5.31 2.54 13.90
N GLN A 57 6.15 1.94 14.75
CA GLN A 57 5.74 0.82 15.58
C GLN A 57 4.64 1.22 16.57
N LYS A 58 4.78 2.36 17.27
CA LYS A 58 3.76 2.92 18.17
C LYS A 58 2.46 3.27 17.46
N LEU A 59 2.53 3.78 16.22
CA LEU A 59 1.35 4.06 15.39
C LEU A 59 0.57 2.77 15.08
N LEU A 60 1.28 1.72 14.66
CA LEU A 60 0.68 0.42 14.37
C LEU A 60 0.06 -0.21 15.63
N GLU A 61 0.72 -0.10 16.79
CA GLU A 61 0.16 -0.58 18.07
C GLU A 61 -1.11 0.17 18.46
N ALA A 62 -1.10 1.51 18.36
CA ALA A 62 -2.27 2.32 18.67
C ALA A 62 -3.45 2.01 17.76
N LEU A 63 -3.19 1.80 16.46
CA LEU A 63 -4.19 1.40 15.48
C LEU A 63 -4.73 -0.01 15.72
N GLY A 64 -3.85 -0.97 16.05
CA GLY A 64 -4.26 -2.34 16.37
C GLY A 64 -5.13 -2.43 17.62
N ALA A 65 -4.89 -1.58 18.62
CA ALA A 65 -5.68 -1.54 19.84
C ALA A 65 -7.06 -0.87 19.68
N GLU A 66 -7.17 0.14 18.83
CA GLU A 66 -8.41 0.92 18.61
C GLU A 66 -9.26 0.39 17.44
N GLY A 67 -8.65 -0.37 16.52
CA GLY A 67 -9.25 -0.78 15.25
C GLY A 67 -9.28 0.36 14.23
N SER A 68 -10.03 1.43 14.53
CA SER A 68 -10.13 2.63 13.68
C SER A 68 -10.05 3.92 14.49
N ILE A 69 -9.28 4.89 14.01
CA ILE A 69 -9.06 6.16 14.74
C ILE A 69 -8.78 7.33 13.79
N ARG A 70 -9.42 8.48 14.08
CA ARG A 70 -9.22 9.72 13.31
C ARG A 70 -7.83 10.32 13.56
N THR A 71 -7.25 10.98 12.55
CA THR A 71 -5.89 11.57 12.58
C THR A 71 -5.59 12.36 13.86
N ASP A 72 -6.46 13.29 14.24
CA ASP A 72 -6.31 14.16 15.40
C ASP A 72 -6.35 13.38 16.72
N ARG A 73 -7.28 12.43 16.86
CA ARG A 73 -7.39 11.55 18.03
C ARG A 73 -6.14 10.67 18.16
N LEU A 74 -5.61 10.17 17.04
CA LEU A 74 -4.38 9.39 17.01
C LEU A 74 -3.17 10.23 17.46
N ARG A 75 -3.07 11.48 17.00
CA ARG A 75 -2.03 12.42 17.44
C ARG A 75 -2.09 12.67 18.94
N LYS A 76 -3.29 12.95 19.46
CA LYS A 76 -3.51 13.18 20.88
C LYS A 76 -3.17 11.95 21.72
N LYS A 77 -3.60 10.76 21.29
CA LYS A 77 -3.30 9.49 21.97
C LYS A 77 -1.80 9.23 22.09
N LEU A 78 -1.04 9.56 21.05
CA LEU A 78 0.41 9.40 21.02
C LEU A 78 1.18 10.58 21.62
N ARG A 79 0.48 11.62 22.12
CA ARG A 79 1.06 12.86 22.65
C ARG A 79 1.96 13.58 21.63
N LEU A 80 1.54 13.62 20.37
CA LEU A 80 2.26 14.21 19.21
C LEU A 80 1.61 15.51 18.71
N GLU A 81 1.05 16.29 19.62
CA GLU A 81 0.31 17.53 19.31
C GLU A 81 1.25 18.70 18.97
N GLY A 82 2.50 18.67 19.44
CA GLY A 82 3.54 19.66 19.13
C GLY A 82 3.80 19.85 17.63
N LYS A 83 4.07 21.09 17.21
CA LYS A 83 4.24 21.48 15.80
C LYS A 83 5.44 20.78 15.15
N GLU A 84 6.50 20.57 15.91
CA GLU A 84 7.71 19.84 15.53
C GLU A 84 7.44 18.37 15.17
N ASN A 85 6.41 17.76 15.76
CA ASN A 85 6.03 16.39 15.50
C ASN A 85 5.15 16.23 14.26
N ASN A 86 4.53 17.30 13.78
CA ASN A 86 3.52 17.24 12.71
C ASN A 86 4.08 16.61 11.42
N SER A 87 5.23 17.10 10.95
CA SER A 87 5.87 16.60 9.73
C SER A 87 6.31 15.14 9.88
N LYS A 88 6.88 14.79 11.05
CA LYS A 88 7.33 13.43 11.35
C LYS A 88 6.15 12.45 11.41
N PHE A 89 5.06 12.83 12.07
CA PHE A 89 3.84 12.04 12.19
C PHE A 89 3.21 11.73 10.82
N HIS A 90 2.99 12.75 9.98
CA HIS A 90 2.42 12.54 8.65
C HIS A 90 3.33 11.74 7.73
N ARG A 91 4.66 11.91 7.86
CA ARG A 91 5.64 11.09 7.14
C ARG A 91 5.56 9.63 7.55
N SER A 92 5.46 9.34 8.85
CA SER A 92 5.31 7.97 9.36
C SER A 92 4.01 7.32 8.90
N LEU A 93 2.88 8.03 8.95
CA LEU A 93 1.62 7.53 8.38
C LEU A 93 1.75 7.23 6.89
N SER A 94 2.30 8.17 6.11
CA SER A 94 2.52 7.96 4.68
C SER A 94 3.45 6.79 4.40
N ASN A 95 4.47 6.56 5.23
CA ASN A 95 5.40 5.45 5.05
C ASN A 95 4.71 4.11 5.33
N LEU A 96 3.98 4.00 6.45
CA LEU A 96 3.18 2.80 6.76
C LEU A 96 2.14 2.48 5.68
N GLU A 97 1.47 3.50 5.15
CA GLU A 97 0.50 3.34 4.06
C GLU A 97 1.16 2.90 2.74
N CYS A 98 2.42 3.29 2.49
CA CYS A 98 3.16 2.79 1.31
C CYS A 98 3.47 1.29 1.38
N TYR A 99 3.51 0.70 2.58
CA TYR A 99 3.59 -0.74 2.78
C TYR A 99 2.20 -1.39 2.91
N ALA A 100 1.14 -0.61 2.70
CA ALA A 100 -0.26 -1.00 2.90
C ALA A 100 -0.59 -1.55 4.31
N LEU A 101 0.28 -1.33 5.32
CA LEU A 101 0.04 -1.77 6.70
C LEU A 101 -1.13 -1.05 7.37
N ILE A 102 -1.40 0.17 6.91
CA ILE A 102 -2.52 0.99 7.35
C ILE A 102 -3.23 1.58 6.13
N VAL A 103 -4.48 1.92 6.32
CA VAL A 103 -5.35 2.49 5.29
C VAL A 103 -6.04 3.72 5.88
N GLY A 104 -5.91 4.86 5.21
CA GLY A 104 -6.59 6.10 5.57
C GLY A 104 -7.71 6.39 4.59
N VAL A 105 -8.93 6.51 5.09
CA VAL A 105 -10.11 6.97 4.31
C VAL A 105 -10.48 8.36 4.82
N GLU A 106 -10.91 9.27 3.93
CA GLU A 106 -11.40 10.58 4.36
C GLU A 106 -12.57 10.41 5.36
N ASP A 107 -12.58 11.20 6.44
CA ASP A 107 -13.65 11.19 7.43
C ASP A 107 -14.99 11.52 6.75
N PRO A 108 -16.00 10.62 6.79
CA PRO A 108 -17.30 10.88 6.19
C PRO A 108 -18.07 12.01 6.89
N HIS A 109 -17.70 12.34 8.14
CA HIS A 109 -18.33 13.40 8.94
C HIS A 109 -17.27 14.41 9.40
N PRO A 110 -16.64 15.15 8.47
CA PRO A 110 -15.58 16.08 8.82
C PRO A 110 -16.12 17.17 9.74
N GLU A 111 -15.39 17.45 10.83
CA GLU A 111 -15.62 18.67 11.59
C GLU A 111 -15.36 19.89 10.69
N LYS A 112 -16.14 20.97 10.87
CA LYS A 112 -16.05 22.15 9.99
C LYS A 112 -14.59 22.61 9.85
N HIS A 113 -14.10 22.63 8.60
CA HIS A 113 -12.75 23.02 8.19
C HIS A 113 -11.60 22.05 8.55
N LEU A 114 -11.90 20.81 8.98
CA LEU A 114 -10.91 19.77 9.26
C LEU A 114 -11.10 18.57 8.33
N HIS A 115 -10.26 18.49 7.29
CA HIS A 115 -10.10 17.25 6.53
C HIS A 115 -9.18 16.32 7.31
N ALA A 116 -9.76 15.30 7.93
CA ALA A 116 -9.03 14.25 8.62
C ALA A 116 -9.29 12.91 7.95
N ASN A 117 -8.35 11.97 8.15
CA ASN A 117 -8.54 10.59 7.74
C ASN A 117 -8.92 9.78 8.97
N VAL A 118 -9.78 8.78 8.76
CA VAL A 118 -9.94 7.66 9.68
C VAL A 118 -8.94 6.59 9.26
N TRP A 119 -8.02 6.26 10.16
CA TRP A 119 -6.97 5.27 9.96
C TRP A 119 -7.35 3.96 10.59
N GLN A 120 -7.02 2.87 9.92
CA GLN A 120 -7.19 1.50 10.40
C GLN A 120 -6.04 0.64 9.88
N THR A 121 -5.81 -0.51 10.50
CA THR A 121 -4.84 -1.50 9.99
C THR A 121 -5.35 -2.15 8.71
N TRP A 122 -4.45 -2.77 7.95
CA TRP A 122 -4.82 -3.63 6.81
C TRP A 122 -5.91 -4.63 7.20
N ASP A 123 -5.66 -5.42 8.24
CA ASP A 123 -6.58 -6.46 8.71
C ASP A 123 -7.93 -5.88 9.15
N GLY A 124 -7.94 -4.69 9.74
CA GLY A 124 -9.17 -3.97 10.09
C GLY A 124 -9.98 -3.54 8.86
N ARG A 125 -9.30 -3.12 7.78
CA ARG A 125 -9.95 -2.69 6.53
C ARG A 125 -10.48 -3.86 5.70
N THR A 126 -9.71 -4.93 5.60
CA THR A 126 -10.00 -6.04 4.66
C THR A 126 -10.72 -7.20 5.34
N GLY A 127 -10.66 -7.30 6.67
CA GLY A 127 -11.33 -8.33 7.45
C GLY A 127 -10.95 -9.75 7.02
N ASN A 128 -11.91 -10.68 7.13
CA ASN A 128 -11.77 -12.05 6.63
C ASN A 128 -12.12 -12.20 5.14
N GLU A 129 -12.41 -11.10 4.44
CA GLU A 129 -12.92 -11.13 3.05
C GLU A 129 -11.83 -11.43 2.02
N ILE A 130 -10.55 -11.35 2.42
CA ILE A 130 -9.45 -11.76 1.55
C ILE A 130 -9.50 -13.27 1.38
N LYS A 131 -9.77 -13.71 0.14
CA LYS A 131 -9.45 -15.09 -0.29
C LYS A 131 -7.96 -15.30 -0.04
N ARG A 132 -7.63 -15.99 1.05
CA ARG A 132 -6.24 -16.26 1.45
C ARG A 132 -5.54 -16.94 0.28
N ALA A 133 -4.71 -16.20 -0.44
CA ALA A 133 -3.81 -16.80 -1.40
C ALA A 133 -2.63 -17.37 -0.62
N SER A 134 -2.27 -18.61 -0.89
CA SER A 134 -1.11 -19.28 -0.31
C SER A 134 0.20 -18.85 -0.99
N LEU A 135 0.30 -17.59 -1.44
CA LEU A 135 1.48 -17.10 -2.14
C LEU A 135 2.58 -16.82 -1.13
N SER A 136 3.79 -17.26 -1.44
CA SER A 136 4.97 -16.76 -0.75
C SER A 136 5.19 -15.28 -1.06
N TYR A 137 5.99 -14.60 -0.24
CA TYR A 137 6.32 -13.18 -0.46
C TYR A 137 6.88 -12.89 -1.87
N PRO A 138 7.87 -13.64 -2.40
CA PRO A 138 8.37 -13.41 -3.75
C PRO A 138 7.32 -13.62 -4.85
N GLU A 139 6.50 -14.67 -4.74
CA GLU A 139 5.45 -14.94 -5.72
C GLU A 139 4.37 -13.85 -5.71
N ALA A 140 4.04 -13.35 -4.52
CA ALA A 140 3.09 -12.27 -4.35
C ALA A 140 3.59 -10.97 -4.98
N LEU A 141 4.87 -10.62 -4.78
CA LEU A 141 5.50 -9.47 -5.44
C LEU A 141 5.49 -9.61 -6.96
N ALA A 142 5.87 -10.77 -7.49
CA ALA A 142 5.89 -11.05 -8.92
C ALA A 142 4.48 -10.92 -9.53
N LYS A 143 3.48 -11.53 -8.89
CA LYS A 143 2.07 -11.44 -9.34
C LYS A 143 1.56 -10.00 -9.30
N PHE A 144 1.85 -9.26 -8.24
CA PHE A 144 1.43 -7.86 -8.10
C PHE A 144 2.10 -6.96 -9.14
N LEU A 145 3.39 -7.16 -9.40
CA LEU A 145 4.15 -6.42 -10.41
C LEU A 145 3.66 -6.71 -11.83
N GLU A 146 3.45 -7.98 -12.18
CA GLU A 146 2.90 -8.38 -13.49
C GLU A 146 1.56 -7.68 -13.75
N LYS A 147 0.63 -7.73 -12.78
CA LYS A 147 -0.68 -7.06 -12.89
C LYS A 147 -0.56 -5.55 -13.00
N THR A 148 0.41 -4.96 -12.31
CA THR A 148 0.71 -3.53 -12.43
C THR A 148 1.18 -3.18 -13.84
N ILE A 149 2.09 -3.97 -14.41
CA ILE A 149 2.60 -3.77 -15.77
C ILE A 149 1.48 -3.96 -16.79
N GLU A 150 0.62 -4.97 -16.62
CA GLU A 150 -0.55 -5.23 -17.47
C GLU A 150 -1.46 -4.00 -17.52
N ALA A 151 -1.71 -3.37 -16.37
CA ALA A 151 -2.53 -2.17 -16.28
C ALA A 151 -1.87 -0.92 -16.90
N CYS A 152 -0.54 -0.86 -16.98
CA CYS A 152 0.17 0.27 -17.57
C CYS A 152 0.28 0.20 -19.10
N VAL A 153 0.01 -0.96 -19.72
CA VAL A 153 0.24 -1.29 -21.15
C VAL A 153 1.73 -1.23 -21.56
N LEU A 154 2.43 -0.14 -21.26
CA LEU A 154 3.87 0.07 -21.47
C LEU A 154 4.52 0.64 -20.20
N ALA A 155 5.35 -0.16 -19.55
CA ALA A 155 6.08 0.22 -18.35
C ALA A 155 7.54 0.59 -18.68
N ARG A 156 8.04 1.72 -18.19
CA ARG A 156 9.48 2.03 -18.28
C ARG A 156 10.29 1.15 -17.32
N GLY A 157 11.07 0.22 -17.86
CA GLY A 157 11.77 -0.81 -17.08
C GLY A 157 12.77 -0.24 -16.06
N ASP A 158 13.37 0.92 -16.35
CA ASP A 158 14.33 1.62 -15.49
C ASP A 158 13.68 2.36 -14.30
N GLN A 159 12.36 2.56 -14.35
CA GLN A 159 11.59 3.26 -13.31
C GLN A 159 10.84 2.32 -12.37
N ILE A 160 10.71 1.02 -12.69
CA ILE A 160 9.94 0.05 -11.90
C ILE A 160 10.39 0.00 -10.43
N ARG A 161 11.70 -0.08 -10.14
CA ARG A 161 12.23 0.03 -8.76
C ARG A 161 11.75 1.24 -7.97
N LYS A 162 11.38 2.33 -8.63
CA LYS A 162 10.97 3.58 -7.97
C LYS A 162 9.47 3.64 -7.71
N TRP A 163 8.69 2.69 -8.24
CA TRP A 163 7.25 2.67 -8.08
C TRP A 163 6.85 2.39 -6.64
N PHE A 164 7.56 1.52 -5.95
CA PHE A 164 7.16 1.01 -4.63
C PHE A 164 8.25 1.22 -3.57
N LYS A 165 7.88 1.13 -2.28
CA LYS A 165 8.86 1.28 -1.19
C LYS A 165 9.87 0.13 -1.10
N TRP A 166 9.45 -1.09 -1.41
CA TRP A 166 10.27 -2.31 -1.46
C TRP A 166 11.12 -2.39 -2.75
N ASP A 167 11.99 -1.42 -2.98
CA ASP A 167 12.69 -1.25 -4.26
C ASP A 167 13.61 -2.42 -4.65
N ALA A 168 14.40 -2.96 -3.72
CA ALA A 168 15.25 -4.12 -3.97
C ALA A 168 14.44 -5.36 -4.37
N ASP A 169 13.40 -5.68 -3.62
CA ASP A 169 12.58 -6.87 -3.84
C ASP A 169 11.80 -6.78 -5.18
N MET A 170 11.41 -5.57 -5.59
CA MET A 170 10.73 -5.35 -6.88
C MET A 170 11.64 -5.54 -8.08
N GLU A 171 12.93 -5.21 -7.96
CA GLU A 171 13.89 -5.51 -9.01
C GLU A 171 14.07 -7.03 -9.15
N THR A 172 14.19 -7.75 -8.03
CA THR A 172 14.24 -9.21 -8.06
C THR A 172 12.98 -9.82 -8.67
N ALA A 173 11.79 -9.30 -8.32
CA ALA A 173 10.54 -9.75 -8.91
C ALA A 173 10.49 -9.50 -10.43
N LYS A 174 10.96 -8.34 -10.90
CA LYS A 174 11.04 -8.01 -12.33
C LYS A 174 11.95 -8.97 -13.08
N GLU A 175 13.16 -9.23 -12.57
CA GLU A 175 14.10 -10.15 -13.22
C GLU A 175 13.55 -11.58 -13.25
N THR A 176 12.82 -11.99 -12.21
CA THR A 176 12.15 -13.29 -12.18
C THR A 176 11.09 -13.38 -13.28
N LEU A 177 10.23 -12.37 -13.42
CA LEU A 177 9.18 -12.34 -14.45
C LEU A 177 9.75 -12.32 -15.88
N LEU A 178 10.91 -11.67 -16.10
CA LEU A 178 11.63 -11.70 -17.37
C LEU A 178 12.14 -13.10 -17.70
N LYS A 179 12.73 -13.78 -16.70
CA LYS A 179 13.23 -15.15 -16.84
C LYS A 179 12.10 -16.15 -17.11
N GLU A 180 10.93 -15.92 -16.51
CA GLU A 180 9.72 -16.73 -16.72
C GLU A 180 8.96 -16.37 -18.00
N GLU A 181 9.44 -15.40 -18.79
CA GLU A 181 8.79 -14.92 -20.02
C GLU A 181 7.34 -14.44 -19.80
N ARG A 182 7.01 -13.99 -18.59
CA ARG A 182 5.68 -13.42 -18.26
C ARG A 182 5.61 -11.94 -18.64
N ILE A 183 6.76 -11.29 -18.62
CA ILE A 183 6.96 -9.96 -19.17
C ILE A 183 8.11 -10.00 -20.16
N VAL A 184 8.09 -9.11 -21.14
CA VAL A 184 9.15 -8.99 -22.14
C VAL A 184 9.69 -7.57 -22.18
N LYS A 185 10.93 -7.44 -22.64
CA LYS A 185 11.59 -6.16 -22.85
C LYS A 185 11.43 -5.71 -24.30
N ALA A 186 10.88 -4.51 -24.50
CA ALA A 186 10.83 -3.82 -25.78
C ALA A 186 11.59 -2.49 -25.68
N GLY A 187 12.89 -2.54 -25.98
CA GLY A 187 13.79 -1.39 -25.80
C GLY A 187 13.92 -1.00 -24.32
N SER A 188 13.52 0.24 -23.98
CA SER A 188 13.48 0.74 -22.60
C SER A 188 12.19 0.39 -21.84
N PHE A 189 11.24 -0.25 -22.53
CA PHE A 189 9.94 -0.61 -21.99
C PHE A 189 9.84 -2.09 -21.65
N VAL A 190 8.89 -2.39 -20.79
CA VAL A 190 8.50 -3.72 -20.34
C VAL A 190 6.98 -3.82 -20.47
N LEU A 191 6.50 -4.96 -20.96
CA LEU A 191 5.07 -5.24 -21.15
C LEU A 191 4.78 -6.71 -20.83
N THR A 192 3.53 -7.04 -20.53
CA THR A 192 3.11 -8.43 -20.31
C THR A 192 2.94 -9.17 -21.62
N THR A 193 3.23 -10.47 -21.64
CA THR A 193 3.12 -11.29 -22.87
C THR A 193 1.69 -11.48 -23.36
N ARG A 194 0.68 -11.30 -22.50
CA ARG A 194 -0.73 -11.30 -22.91
C ARG A 194 -1.03 -10.24 -23.98
N ILE A 195 -0.41 -9.06 -23.87
CA ILE A 195 -0.62 -7.96 -24.81
C ILE A 195 0.02 -8.27 -26.17
N LEU A 196 1.07 -9.09 -26.21
CA LEU A 196 1.71 -9.51 -27.47
C LEU A 196 0.92 -10.58 -28.24
N ASN A 197 0.10 -11.36 -27.53
CA ASN A 197 -0.68 -12.45 -28.11
C ASN A 197 -2.13 -12.03 -28.44
N SER A 198 -2.43 -10.74 -28.34
CA SER A 198 -3.73 -10.12 -28.68
C SER A 198 -3.62 -9.37 -30.00
#